data_AF-A0A498REA9-F1
#
_entry.id   AF-A0A498REA9-F1
#
_cell.length_a   1.000
_cell.length_b   1.000
_cell.length_c   1.000
_cell.angle_alpha   90.00
_cell.angle_beta   90.00
_cell.angle_gamma   90.00
#
_symmetry.space_group_name_H-M   'P 1'
#
loop_
_entity.id
_entity.type
_entity.pdbx_description
1 polymer ?
#
loop_
_entity_poly.entity_id
_entity_poly.type
_entity_poly.pdbx_seq_one_letter_code
_entity_poly.pdbx_strand_id
1 'polypeptide(L)'
;MPKTMLVVILAVILISLGGTFKTSSAAPLLPPQNLKVPALAFDEKSITLTWEKAADYASIIDYNIYLNGKRIGTANENAGSPAKPYIDQFYADSSNSRAQKISLHNYTVTGLKPSTAYTFTVRAVYRDGRESPDSNRVIQSTTASPRIFNIVDYGAVGDGTTLNTKAIQAAINACTAGGKVLVPAGTFKTGAIWLKSNMTLEIAKDATLLGSENPDDYPYHYLLYSYSTDERFYSLINAQAPDHGSLANIRIIGAGTIDGNGWRQIGVDPQQPELPVYAAAKNSTNKDGSLNPNHVLNIGILAKAQVMKLMDTGLTFKSAYPRRSNLITLRGVNNVYYGGFTAVNPANHTVVNIHCNNVTVAGVMFKTFQCNNGDGIEFIHGNGLTVFNNVFDTGDDCMNFAAGLGAASQKETASQNAWIFNNYFRHGHGAIVAGSHTAAWIEQILGED
;
A
#
# COMPACT_ATOMS: atom_id res chain seq x y z
N MET A 1 -30.47 16.83 -106.76
CA MET A 1 -31.79 16.83 -106.07
C MET A 1 -31.63 16.15 -104.72
N PRO A 2 -32.22 16.70 -103.64
CA PRO A 2 -31.56 16.81 -102.34
C PRO A 2 -32.04 15.77 -101.32
N LYS A 3 -31.20 15.43 -100.33
CA LYS A 3 -31.67 14.99 -99.00
C LYS A 3 -30.76 15.56 -97.90
N THR A 4 -31.22 16.70 -97.40
CA THR A 4 -31.36 17.13 -96.01
C THR A 4 -30.33 16.63 -94.98
N MET A 5 -29.61 17.62 -94.43
CA MET A 5 -28.91 17.63 -93.14
C MET A 5 -29.79 17.15 -91.98
N LEU A 6 -29.22 16.32 -91.10
CA LEU A 6 -29.59 16.28 -89.69
C LEU A 6 -28.31 16.28 -88.85
N VAL A 7 -28.18 17.32 -88.03
CA VAL A 7 -27.10 17.54 -87.08
C VAL A 7 -27.38 16.73 -85.82
N VAL A 8 -26.40 15.95 -85.35
CA VAL A 8 -26.39 15.39 -84.00
C VAL A 8 -25.13 15.90 -83.30
N ILE A 9 -25.35 16.70 -82.25
CA ILE A 9 -24.33 17.24 -81.35
C ILE A 9 -23.98 16.14 -80.35
N LEU A 10 -22.71 15.71 -80.31
CA LEU A 10 -22.20 14.79 -79.30
C LEU A 10 -21.51 15.60 -78.20
N ALA A 11 -22.13 15.64 -77.01
CA ALA A 11 -21.54 16.26 -75.82
C ALA A 11 -20.43 15.34 -75.25
N VAL A 12 -19.21 15.86 -75.16
CA VAL A 12 -18.10 15.19 -74.48
C VAL A 12 -18.19 15.50 -72.99
N ILE A 13 -18.57 14.50 -72.19
CA ILE A 13 -18.48 14.57 -70.72
C ILE A 13 -17.04 14.27 -70.34
N LEU A 14 -16.28 15.31 -69.97
CA LEU A 14 -15.02 15.16 -69.25
C LEU A 14 -15.32 14.79 -67.79
N ILE A 15 -15.16 13.52 -67.44
CA ILE A 15 -15.12 13.07 -66.04
C ILE A 15 -13.76 13.49 -65.48
N SER A 16 -13.73 14.56 -64.69
CA SER A 16 -12.58 14.87 -63.83
C SER A 16 -12.58 13.89 -62.65
N LEU A 17 -11.57 13.00 -62.62
CA LEU A 17 -11.27 12.19 -61.45
C LEU A 17 -10.62 13.08 -60.38
N GLY A 18 -11.45 13.82 -59.65
CA GLY A 18 -11.07 14.51 -58.42
C GLY A 18 -10.86 13.51 -57.30
N GLY A 19 -9.70 12.85 -57.27
CA GLY A 19 -9.25 12.09 -56.11
C GLY A 19 -9.06 13.03 -54.93
N THR A 20 -10.03 13.08 -54.02
CA THR A 20 -9.85 13.72 -52.72
C THR A 20 -8.89 12.85 -51.91
N PHE A 21 -7.64 13.27 -51.79
CA PHE A 21 -6.73 12.77 -50.78
C PHE A 21 -7.35 13.09 -49.41
N LYS A 22 -8.08 12.14 -48.82
CA LYS A 22 -8.32 12.13 -47.38
C LYS A 22 -6.95 11.90 -46.74
N THR A 23 -6.29 12.98 -46.35
CA THR A 23 -5.28 12.90 -45.30
C THR A 23 -5.97 12.34 -44.07
N SER A 24 -5.74 11.06 -43.79
CA SER A 24 -6.05 10.49 -42.48
C SER A 24 -5.22 11.29 -41.48
N SER A 25 -5.82 12.29 -40.82
CA SER A 25 -5.17 12.92 -39.68
C SER A 25 -4.99 11.84 -38.63
N ALA A 26 -3.75 11.52 -38.27
CA ALA A 26 -3.48 10.59 -37.18
C ALA A 26 -4.33 10.99 -35.96
N ALA A 27 -4.96 10.01 -35.30
CA ALA A 27 -5.78 10.27 -34.12
C ALA A 27 -4.98 11.11 -33.10
N PRO A 28 -5.64 12.07 -32.41
CA PRO A 28 -4.97 12.93 -31.46
C PRO A 28 -4.40 12.09 -30.31
N LEU A 29 -3.13 12.33 -29.98
CA LEU A 29 -2.49 11.73 -28.81
C LEU A 29 -3.04 12.42 -27.56
N LEU A 30 -3.59 11.65 -26.63
CA LEU A 30 -4.29 12.18 -25.47
C LEU A 30 -3.34 12.27 -24.26
N PRO A 31 -3.40 13.36 -23.47
CA PRO A 31 -2.54 13.51 -22.31
C PRO A 31 -2.95 12.57 -21.16
N PRO A 32 -2.00 12.17 -20.30
CA PRO A 32 -2.31 11.55 -19.01
C PRO A 32 -3.22 12.45 -18.18
N GLN A 33 -4.09 11.84 -17.36
CA GLN A 33 -5.08 12.54 -16.56
C GLN A 33 -4.70 12.53 -15.08
N ASN A 34 -5.28 13.44 -14.30
CA ASN A 34 -5.20 13.45 -12.84
C ASN A 34 -3.77 13.30 -12.26
N LEU A 35 -2.77 13.97 -12.87
CA LEU A 35 -1.44 14.05 -12.27
C LEU A 35 -1.58 14.69 -10.88
N LYS A 36 -1.06 14.02 -9.85
CA LYS A 36 -1.14 14.46 -8.46
C LYS A 36 0.03 13.94 -7.62
N VAL A 37 0.12 14.45 -6.41
CA VAL A 37 0.97 13.91 -5.34
C VAL A 37 0.05 13.17 -4.37
N PRO A 38 0.20 11.85 -4.19
CA PRO A 38 -0.58 11.10 -3.20
C PRO A 38 -0.39 11.65 -1.78
N ALA A 39 -1.33 11.34 -0.89
CA ALA A 39 -1.34 11.86 0.47
C ALA A 39 0.01 11.64 1.18
N LEU A 40 0.67 12.76 1.54
CA LEU A 40 1.96 12.80 2.23
C LEU A 40 3.11 12.03 1.53
N ALA A 41 3.00 11.76 0.24
CA ALA A 41 4.02 11.10 -0.56
C ALA A 41 5.13 12.08 -1.01
N PHE A 42 5.61 12.89 -0.07
CA PHE A 42 6.69 13.85 -0.24
C PHE A 42 7.36 14.15 1.09
N ASP A 43 8.60 14.64 1.04
CA ASP A 43 9.36 15.10 2.20
C ASP A 43 10.29 16.27 1.82
N GLU A 44 11.37 16.49 2.57
CA GLU A 44 12.29 17.59 2.34
C GLU A 44 13.21 17.38 1.12
N LYS A 45 13.24 16.16 0.55
CA LYS A 45 14.16 15.74 -0.52
C LYS A 45 13.49 15.01 -1.67
N SER A 46 12.23 14.63 -1.54
CA SER A 46 11.53 13.83 -2.53
C SER A 46 10.06 14.19 -2.67
N ILE A 47 9.53 13.96 -3.88
CA ILE A 47 8.11 14.09 -4.22
C ILE A 47 7.75 12.90 -5.12
N THR A 48 6.73 12.14 -4.75
CA THR A 48 6.18 11.07 -5.58
C THR A 48 4.96 11.57 -6.33
N LEU A 49 4.96 11.33 -7.64
CA LEU A 49 3.88 11.66 -8.56
C LEU A 49 3.12 10.40 -8.94
N THR A 50 1.80 10.52 -9.12
CA THR A 50 0.95 9.50 -9.74
C THR A 50 -0.01 10.14 -10.74
N TRP A 51 -0.47 9.39 -11.73
CA TRP A 51 -1.39 9.87 -12.77
C TRP A 51 -2.24 8.75 -13.34
N GLU A 52 -3.42 9.08 -13.84
CA GLU A 52 -4.27 8.15 -14.57
C GLU A 52 -3.83 8.06 -16.04
N LYS A 53 -4.11 6.91 -16.66
CA LYS A 53 -3.89 6.70 -18.09
C LYS A 53 -4.64 7.74 -18.93
N ALA A 54 -4.12 8.00 -20.12
CA ALA A 54 -4.91 8.68 -21.15
C ALA A 54 -6.09 7.80 -21.58
N ALA A 55 -7.18 8.38 -22.11
CA ALA A 55 -8.36 7.62 -22.51
C ALA A 55 -8.10 6.58 -23.62
N ASP A 56 -7.11 6.82 -24.48
CA ASP A 56 -6.58 5.83 -25.44
C ASP A 56 -5.15 5.46 -25.06
N TYR A 57 -5.02 4.31 -24.38
CA TYR A 57 -3.77 3.87 -23.75
C TYR A 57 -3.20 2.57 -24.35
N ALA A 58 -3.88 1.93 -25.29
CA ALA A 58 -3.47 0.63 -25.83
C ALA A 58 -2.10 0.68 -26.55
N SER A 59 -1.73 1.86 -27.05
CA SER A 59 -0.47 2.10 -27.75
C SER A 59 0.57 2.84 -26.92
N ILE A 60 0.26 3.21 -25.67
CA ILE A 60 1.20 3.80 -24.72
C ILE A 60 2.15 2.71 -24.22
N ILE A 61 3.44 3.00 -24.21
CA ILE A 61 4.51 2.09 -23.78
C ILE A 61 5.33 2.62 -22.59
N ASP A 62 5.25 3.92 -22.30
CA ASP A 62 5.90 4.55 -21.16
C ASP A 62 5.29 5.95 -20.89
N TYR A 63 5.80 6.63 -19.87
CA TYR A 63 5.51 8.03 -19.58
C TYR A 63 6.81 8.80 -19.35
N ASN A 64 6.94 9.98 -19.94
CA ASN A 64 8.02 10.93 -19.67
C ASN A 64 7.60 11.91 -18.57
N ILE A 65 8.49 12.12 -17.59
CA ILE A 65 8.25 13.02 -16.46
C ILE A 65 9.05 14.30 -16.65
N TYR A 66 8.41 15.44 -16.43
CA TYR A 66 9.00 16.77 -16.56
C TYR A 66 8.99 17.50 -15.22
N LEU A 67 10.14 18.07 -14.87
CA LEU A 67 10.33 18.95 -13.73
C LEU A 67 10.71 20.34 -14.22
N ASN A 68 9.91 21.35 -13.90
CA ASN A 68 10.08 22.73 -14.36
C ASN A 68 10.25 22.81 -15.89
N GLY A 69 9.50 21.98 -16.63
CA GLY A 69 9.54 21.89 -18.09
C GLY A 69 10.70 21.09 -18.69
N LYS A 70 11.61 20.54 -17.87
CA LYS A 70 12.71 19.69 -18.33
C LYS A 70 12.41 18.22 -18.06
N ARG A 71 12.57 17.35 -19.07
CA ARG A 71 12.46 15.89 -18.89
C ARG A 71 13.52 15.40 -17.90
N ILE A 72 13.11 14.62 -16.90
CA ILE A 72 13.99 14.06 -15.87
C ILE A 72 14.11 12.54 -15.90
N GLY A 73 13.20 11.84 -16.57
CA GLY A 73 13.25 10.38 -16.74
C GLY A 73 11.92 9.82 -17.24
N THR A 74 11.80 8.50 -17.26
CA THR A 74 10.55 7.79 -17.56
C THR A 74 10.00 6.99 -16.39
N ALA A 75 8.73 6.61 -16.46
CA ALA A 75 8.11 5.76 -15.45
C ALA A 75 8.79 4.38 -15.39
N ASN A 76 9.20 3.80 -16.53
CA ASN A 76 9.96 2.54 -16.55
C ASN A 76 11.37 2.65 -15.95
N GLU A 77 11.98 3.84 -16.01
CA GLU A 77 13.28 4.15 -15.38
C GLU A 77 13.16 4.45 -13.88
N ASN A 78 11.95 4.48 -13.32
CA ASN A 78 11.70 4.87 -11.92
C ASN A 78 12.37 3.90 -10.95
N ALA A 79 13.60 4.22 -10.56
CA ALA A 79 14.37 3.49 -9.57
C ALA A 79 13.70 3.59 -8.19
N GLY A 80 13.59 2.47 -7.48
CA GLY A 80 13.15 2.44 -6.08
C GLY A 80 11.79 1.79 -5.81
N SER A 81 11.08 1.31 -6.82
CA SER A 81 9.95 0.39 -6.60
C SER A 81 10.49 -1.01 -6.27
N PRO A 82 10.20 -1.57 -5.08
CA PRO A 82 10.59 -2.94 -4.79
C PRO A 82 9.77 -3.97 -5.56
N ALA A 83 8.59 -3.60 -6.08
CA ALA A 83 7.78 -4.47 -6.94
C ALA A 83 8.35 -4.61 -8.36
N LYS A 84 9.00 -3.57 -8.89
CA LYS A 84 9.45 -3.52 -10.28
C LYS A 84 10.37 -4.68 -10.69
N PRO A 85 11.39 -5.07 -9.90
CA PRO A 85 12.20 -6.25 -10.22
C PRO A 85 11.39 -7.54 -10.37
N TYR A 86 10.38 -7.75 -9.52
CA TYR A 86 9.50 -8.92 -9.59
C TYR A 86 8.59 -8.88 -10.83
N ILE A 87 8.07 -7.71 -11.18
CA ILE A 87 7.28 -7.48 -12.40
C ILE A 87 8.13 -7.74 -13.66
N ASP A 88 9.36 -7.23 -13.69
CA ASP A 88 10.29 -7.45 -14.81
C ASP A 88 10.63 -8.93 -14.96
N GLN A 89 10.90 -9.62 -13.85
CA GLN A 89 11.14 -11.06 -13.85
C GLN A 89 9.93 -11.85 -14.35
N PHE A 90 8.72 -11.47 -13.95
CA PHE A 90 7.48 -12.09 -14.43
C PHE A 90 7.39 -12.04 -15.96
N TYR A 91 7.73 -10.91 -16.57
CA TYR A 91 7.71 -10.76 -18.02
C TYR A 91 8.92 -11.32 -18.76
N ALA A 92 10.04 -11.51 -18.07
CA ALA A 92 11.22 -12.18 -18.62
C ALA A 92 11.00 -13.70 -18.75
N ASP A 93 10.12 -14.28 -17.92
CA ASP A 93 9.69 -15.66 -18.04
C ASP A 93 8.85 -15.86 -19.31
N SER A 94 9.36 -16.69 -20.23
CA SER A 94 8.72 -16.96 -21.52
C SER A 94 7.37 -17.67 -21.40
N SER A 95 7.10 -18.34 -20.27
CA SER A 95 5.80 -18.93 -19.99
C SER A 95 4.69 -17.86 -19.82
N ASN A 96 5.06 -16.63 -19.48
CA ASN A 96 4.16 -15.48 -19.35
C ASN A 96 4.06 -14.62 -20.63
N SER A 97 4.48 -15.15 -21.78
CA SER A 97 4.48 -14.41 -23.07
C SER A 97 3.12 -13.87 -23.51
N ARG A 98 2.01 -14.43 -23.01
CA ARG A 98 0.64 -13.98 -23.28
C ARG A 98 0.07 -13.01 -22.24
N ALA A 99 0.82 -12.73 -21.16
CA ALA A 99 0.36 -11.84 -20.12
C ALA A 99 0.20 -10.41 -20.66
N GLN A 100 -0.85 -9.73 -20.20
CA GLN A 100 -1.06 -8.32 -20.49
C GLN A 100 0.15 -7.52 -20.00
N LYS A 101 0.70 -6.65 -20.85
CA LYS A 101 1.75 -5.71 -20.45
C LYS A 101 1.11 -4.56 -19.69
N ILE A 102 1.58 -4.35 -18.48
CA ILE A 102 1.17 -3.21 -17.66
C ILE A 102 1.92 -1.93 -18.07
N SER A 103 1.36 -0.80 -17.64
CA SER A 103 2.00 0.52 -17.70
C SER A 103 2.22 1.04 -16.29
N LEU A 104 3.35 1.70 -16.03
CA LEU A 104 3.64 2.27 -14.72
C LEU A 104 3.09 3.69 -14.57
N HIS A 105 2.33 3.92 -13.49
CA HIS A 105 1.65 5.19 -13.19
C HIS A 105 2.27 6.04 -12.08
N ASN A 106 3.55 5.84 -11.76
CA ASN A 106 4.20 6.65 -10.74
C ASN A 106 5.66 6.97 -11.05
N TYR A 107 6.15 8.05 -10.45
CA TYR A 107 7.56 8.42 -10.48
C TYR A 107 7.96 9.13 -9.20
N THR A 108 9.07 8.73 -8.59
CA THR A 108 9.60 9.38 -7.38
C THR A 108 10.76 10.28 -7.75
N VAL A 109 10.54 11.59 -7.65
CA VAL A 109 11.59 12.59 -7.85
C VAL A 109 12.38 12.73 -6.56
N THR A 110 13.70 12.54 -6.61
CA THR A 110 14.59 12.62 -5.44
C THR A 110 15.65 13.72 -5.63
N GLY A 111 16.45 13.97 -4.60
CA GLY A 111 17.51 14.99 -4.65
C GLY A 111 16.99 16.44 -4.67
N LEU A 112 15.74 16.64 -4.25
CA LEU A 112 15.13 17.95 -4.16
C LEU A 112 15.66 18.73 -2.95
N LYS A 113 15.48 20.06 -2.99
CA LYS A 113 15.86 20.96 -1.90
C LYS A 113 14.69 21.09 -0.92
N PRO A 114 14.93 21.21 0.39
CA PRO A 114 13.89 21.52 1.37
C PRO A 114 13.17 22.82 1.06
N SER A 115 11.90 22.92 1.48
CA SER A 115 11.06 24.12 1.36
C SER A 115 11.07 24.79 -0.02
N THR A 116 11.11 23.97 -1.07
CA THR A 116 11.24 24.44 -2.46
C THR A 116 10.05 23.96 -3.28
N ALA A 117 9.44 24.89 -4.01
CA ALA A 117 8.35 24.59 -4.94
C ALA A 117 8.89 24.06 -6.28
N TYR A 118 8.26 23.01 -6.78
CA TYR A 118 8.56 22.38 -8.06
C TYR A 118 7.30 22.23 -8.89
N THR A 119 7.42 22.39 -10.20
CA THR A 119 6.33 22.19 -11.16
C THR A 119 6.51 20.89 -11.92
N PHE A 120 5.47 20.09 -12.04
CA PHE A 120 5.47 18.79 -12.71
C PHE A 120 4.41 18.69 -13.81
N THR A 121 4.79 18.02 -14.91
CA THR A 121 3.88 17.49 -15.93
C THR A 121 4.34 16.10 -16.37
N VAL A 122 3.43 15.32 -16.94
CA VAL A 122 3.70 13.99 -17.48
C VAL A 122 3.16 13.91 -18.90
N ARG A 123 3.88 13.19 -19.78
CA ARG A 123 3.45 12.89 -21.15
C ARG A 123 3.49 11.40 -21.41
N ALA A 124 2.47 10.88 -22.09
CA ALA A 124 2.46 9.52 -22.57
C ALA A 124 3.42 9.35 -23.75
N VAL A 125 4.15 8.24 -23.77
CA VAL A 125 5.04 7.84 -24.88
C VAL A 125 4.37 6.69 -25.63
N TYR A 126 4.14 6.88 -26.93
CA TYR A 126 3.47 5.92 -27.79
C TYR A 126 4.46 5.00 -28.50
N ARG A 127 3.98 3.83 -28.95
CA ARG A 127 4.81 2.82 -29.65
C ARG A 127 5.52 3.34 -30.90
N ASP A 128 4.95 4.35 -31.55
CA ASP A 128 5.56 5.01 -32.72
C ASP A 128 6.60 6.09 -32.34
N GLY A 129 6.89 6.25 -31.04
CA GLY A 129 7.87 7.19 -30.49
C GLY A 129 7.33 8.60 -30.25
N ARG A 130 6.07 8.90 -30.57
CA ARG A 130 5.49 10.23 -30.31
C ARG A 130 5.09 10.41 -28.84
N GLU A 131 5.04 11.66 -28.42
CA GLU A 131 4.55 12.06 -27.10
C GLU A 131 3.16 12.71 -27.18
N SER A 132 2.35 12.50 -26.14
CA SER A 132 1.14 13.30 -25.91
C SER A 132 1.48 14.76 -25.57
N PRO A 133 0.48 15.66 -25.58
CA PRO A 133 0.54 16.90 -24.80
C PRO A 133 0.80 16.65 -23.31
N ASP A 134 1.15 17.71 -22.58
CA ASP A 134 1.29 17.67 -21.12
C ASP A 134 -0.04 17.31 -20.44
N SER A 135 0.05 16.52 -19.36
CA SER A 135 -1.00 16.39 -18.36
C SER A 135 -1.40 17.74 -17.75
N ASN A 136 -2.36 17.72 -16.81
CA ASN A 136 -2.52 18.83 -15.88
C ASN A 136 -1.20 19.11 -15.15
N ARG A 137 -0.98 20.38 -14.80
CA ARG A 137 0.21 20.84 -14.07
C ARG A 137 0.01 20.66 -12.58
N VAL A 138 1.02 20.10 -11.90
CA VAL A 138 1.08 20.05 -10.43
C VAL A 138 2.19 20.96 -9.94
N ILE A 139 1.91 21.77 -8.91
CA ILE A 139 2.92 22.52 -8.18
C ILE A 139 2.95 21.95 -6.77
N GLN A 140 4.09 21.40 -6.36
CA GLN A 140 4.28 20.82 -5.02
C GLN A 140 5.54 21.39 -4.39
N SER A 141 5.42 21.77 -3.12
CA SER A 141 6.56 22.16 -2.29
C SER A 141 7.04 20.97 -1.46
N THR A 142 8.35 20.76 -1.41
CA THR A 142 8.97 19.88 -0.41
C THR A 142 8.76 20.44 1.00
N THR A 143 8.82 19.56 2.01
CA THR A 143 8.72 20.01 3.40
C THR A 143 9.99 20.74 3.84
N ALA A 144 9.93 21.44 4.97
CA ALA A 144 11.14 21.83 5.69
C ALA A 144 11.88 20.56 6.17
N SER A 145 13.18 20.68 6.41
CA SER A 145 13.94 19.59 7.05
C SER A 145 13.36 19.28 8.43
N PRO A 146 12.99 18.02 8.70
CA PRO A 146 12.33 17.67 9.96
C PRO A 146 13.33 17.73 11.11
N ARG A 147 12.86 18.14 12.29
CA ARG A 147 13.59 17.88 13.54
C ARG A 147 13.58 16.38 13.81
N ILE A 148 14.75 15.81 14.08
CA ILE A 148 14.93 14.39 14.37
C ILE A 148 14.83 14.14 15.88
N PHE A 149 14.09 13.10 16.24
CA PHE A 149 13.91 12.58 17.60
C PHE A 149 14.39 11.12 17.58
N ASN A 150 15.69 10.90 17.79
CA ASN A 150 16.27 9.57 17.75
C ASN A 150 15.97 8.82 19.04
N ILE A 151 15.37 7.62 18.96
CA ILE A 151 14.93 6.87 20.15
C ILE A 151 16.06 6.54 21.12
N VAL A 152 17.32 6.48 20.65
CA VAL A 152 18.48 6.22 21.53
C VAL A 152 18.77 7.40 22.46
N ASP A 153 18.44 8.62 22.05
CA ASP A 153 18.56 9.83 22.90
C ASP A 153 17.53 9.81 24.04
N TYR A 154 16.53 8.93 23.95
CA TYR A 154 15.49 8.70 24.96
C TYR A 154 15.73 7.40 25.76
N GLY A 155 16.90 6.78 25.60
CA GLY A 155 17.33 5.60 26.35
C GLY A 155 16.97 4.25 25.72
N ALA A 156 16.60 4.22 24.43
CA ALA A 156 16.38 2.95 23.74
C ALA A 156 17.71 2.22 23.50
N VAL A 157 17.71 0.89 23.67
CA VAL A 157 18.85 -0.01 23.48
C VAL A 157 18.50 -1.05 22.41
N GLY A 158 19.30 -1.09 21.34
CA GLY A 158 19.08 -1.90 20.14
C GLY A 158 19.62 -3.32 20.21
N ASP A 159 19.52 -3.98 21.36
CA ASP A 159 20.10 -5.31 21.64
C ASP A 159 19.14 -6.49 21.38
N GLY A 160 17.90 -6.23 20.97
CA GLY A 160 16.84 -7.21 20.72
C GLY A 160 16.17 -7.80 21.97
N THR A 161 16.60 -7.40 23.18
CA THR A 161 16.13 -7.97 24.45
C THR A 161 15.58 -6.93 25.43
N THR A 162 16.18 -5.74 25.48
CA THR A 162 15.71 -4.61 26.28
C THR A 162 14.35 -4.14 25.79
N LEU A 163 13.38 -4.00 26.69
CA LEU A 163 12.05 -3.47 26.37
C LEU A 163 12.11 -1.94 26.24
N ASN A 164 11.94 -1.44 25.02
CA ASN A 164 12.16 -0.05 24.65
C ASN A 164 10.88 0.81 24.64
N THR A 165 9.74 0.26 25.03
CA THR A 165 8.42 0.91 24.89
C THR A 165 8.38 2.30 25.51
N LYS A 166 8.95 2.47 26.71
CA LYS A 166 8.99 3.78 27.38
C LYS A 166 9.88 4.78 26.63
N ALA A 167 11.04 4.36 26.16
CA ALA A 167 11.99 5.22 25.42
C ALA A 167 11.40 5.66 24.07
N ILE A 168 10.82 4.72 23.32
CA ILE A 168 10.18 5.01 22.03
C ILE A 168 8.97 5.93 22.23
N GLN A 169 8.11 5.64 23.23
CA GLN A 169 6.97 6.51 23.51
C GLN A 169 7.41 7.90 23.98
N ALA A 170 8.51 8.03 24.73
CA ALA A 170 9.06 9.33 25.11
C ALA A 170 9.52 10.13 23.88
N ALA A 171 10.18 9.50 22.91
CA ALA A 171 10.57 10.15 21.65
C ALA A 171 9.34 10.60 20.85
N ILE A 172 8.29 9.77 20.76
CA ILE A 172 7.02 10.12 20.12
C ILE A 172 6.35 11.30 20.83
N ASN A 173 6.30 11.29 22.16
CA ASN A 173 5.71 12.35 22.95
C ASN A 173 6.46 13.67 22.74
N ALA A 174 7.79 13.64 22.70
CA ALA A 174 8.64 14.80 22.47
C ALA A 174 8.58 15.33 21.01
N CYS A 175 8.23 14.47 20.05
CA CYS A 175 8.21 14.82 18.63
C CYS A 175 7.33 16.05 18.37
N THR A 176 7.91 17.10 17.81
CA THR A 176 7.19 18.31 17.40
C THR A 176 6.44 18.07 16.10
N ALA A 177 5.44 18.91 15.79
CA ALA A 177 4.72 18.85 14.51
C ALA A 177 5.71 18.98 13.32
N GLY A 178 5.55 18.12 12.31
CA GLY A 178 6.48 18.00 11.19
C GLY A 178 7.80 17.29 11.54
N GLY A 179 7.97 16.84 12.78
CA GLY A 179 9.15 16.12 13.24
C GLY A 179 9.17 14.64 12.81
N LYS A 180 10.34 14.03 13.00
CA LYS A 180 10.60 12.64 12.65
C LYS A 180 11.18 11.90 13.86
N VAL A 181 10.48 10.87 14.33
CA VAL A 181 11.00 9.89 15.27
C VAL A 181 11.80 8.86 14.49
N LEU A 182 13.08 8.71 14.83
CA LEU A 182 14.01 7.82 14.14
C LEU A 182 14.27 6.58 15.01
N VAL A 183 13.98 5.40 14.45
CA VAL A 183 14.49 4.11 14.93
C VAL A 183 15.74 3.80 14.11
N PRO A 184 16.96 3.95 14.68
CA PRO A 184 18.21 3.74 13.96
C PRO A 184 18.51 2.24 13.82
N ALA A 185 19.61 1.89 13.13
CA ALA A 185 20.06 0.50 13.01
C ALA A 185 20.19 -0.19 14.37
N GLY A 186 19.83 -1.48 14.43
CA GLY A 186 19.72 -2.27 15.67
C GLY A 186 18.34 -2.92 15.82
N THR A 187 18.18 -3.80 16.80
CA THR A 187 16.89 -4.46 17.09
C THR A 187 16.29 -3.92 18.37
N PHE A 188 15.14 -3.28 18.29
CA PHE A 188 14.48 -2.62 19.41
C PHE A 188 13.19 -3.37 19.75
N LYS A 189 13.22 -4.20 20.81
CA LYS A 189 12.02 -4.88 21.32
C LYS A 189 11.08 -3.86 21.94
N THR A 190 9.78 -3.90 21.64
CA THR A 190 8.75 -3.04 22.23
C THR A 190 7.39 -3.72 22.29
N GLY A 191 6.60 -3.37 23.32
CA GLY A 191 5.14 -3.45 23.31
C GLY A 191 4.48 -2.38 22.44
N ALA A 192 3.19 -2.18 22.68
CA ALA A 192 2.36 -1.22 21.95
C ALA A 192 2.87 0.22 22.11
N ILE A 193 3.08 0.91 20.99
CA ILE A 193 3.38 2.35 20.93
C ILE A 193 2.22 3.12 20.28
N TRP A 194 2.10 4.41 20.64
CA TRP A 194 0.98 5.27 20.24
C TRP A 194 1.49 6.51 19.52
N LEU A 195 1.19 6.59 18.23
CA LEU A 195 1.49 7.74 17.38
C LEU A 195 0.49 8.87 17.62
N LYS A 196 0.87 10.08 17.17
CA LYS A 196 0.04 11.29 17.23
C LYS A 196 0.07 12.03 15.90
N SER A 197 -0.76 13.06 15.74
CA SER A 197 -0.81 13.85 14.50
C SER A 197 0.52 14.53 14.15
N ASN A 198 0.71 14.80 12.86
CA ASN A 198 1.79 15.61 12.30
C ASN A 198 3.19 15.09 12.62
N MET A 199 3.42 13.79 12.44
CA MET A 199 4.73 13.20 12.69
C MET A 199 5.08 12.12 11.66
N THR A 200 6.38 11.82 11.58
CA THR A 200 6.91 10.67 10.85
C THR A 200 7.58 9.71 11.83
N LEU A 201 7.25 8.42 11.78
CA LEU A 201 8.06 7.35 12.36
C LEU A 201 8.90 6.74 11.24
N GLU A 202 10.23 6.87 11.32
CA GLU A 202 11.16 6.27 10.37
C GLU A 202 11.85 5.06 11.00
N ILE A 203 11.69 3.89 10.37
CA ILE A 203 12.45 2.67 10.66
C ILE A 203 13.61 2.62 9.68
N ALA A 204 14.79 3.07 10.14
CA ALA A 204 15.95 3.22 9.28
C ALA A 204 16.40 1.87 8.69
N LYS A 205 17.21 1.94 7.63
CA LYS A 205 17.89 0.76 7.11
C LYS A 205 18.63 0.03 8.24
N ASP A 206 18.58 -1.30 8.22
CA ASP A 206 19.22 -2.19 9.22
C ASP A 206 18.63 -2.05 10.64
N ALA A 207 17.50 -1.36 10.79
CA ALA A 207 16.70 -1.33 12.03
C ALA A 207 15.60 -2.39 12.01
N THR A 208 15.34 -2.99 13.17
CA THR A 208 14.17 -3.85 13.41
C THR A 208 13.41 -3.35 14.62
N LEU A 209 12.15 -2.97 14.43
CA LEU A 209 11.20 -2.78 15.52
C LEU A 209 10.52 -4.12 15.81
N LEU A 210 10.90 -4.76 16.92
CA LEU A 210 10.51 -6.13 17.26
C LEU A 210 9.38 -6.13 18.30
N GLY A 211 8.29 -6.83 18.02
CA GLY A 211 7.20 -7.02 18.98
C GLY A 211 7.65 -7.82 20.21
N SER A 212 7.25 -7.35 21.39
CA SER A 212 7.37 -8.15 22.61
C SER A 212 6.51 -9.41 22.50
N GLU A 213 7.01 -10.53 22.98
CA GLU A 213 6.25 -11.76 23.14
C GLU A 213 5.34 -11.76 24.39
N ASN A 214 5.49 -10.76 25.26
CA ASN A 214 4.71 -10.63 26.49
C ASN A 214 3.34 -9.97 26.22
N PRO A 215 2.22 -10.65 26.47
CA PRO A 215 0.88 -10.10 26.24
C PRO A 215 0.50 -8.97 27.21
N ASP A 216 1.26 -8.71 28.27
CA ASP A 216 1.06 -7.53 29.14
C ASP A 216 1.59 -6.23 28.50
N ASP A 217 2.49 -6.34 27.52
CA ASP A 217 3.05 -5.18 26.82
C ASP A 217 2.10 -4.61 25.75
N TYR A 218 0.93 -5.24 25.59
CA TYR A 218 -0.14 -4.85 24.68
C TYR A 218 -1.40 -4.58 25.50
N PRO A 219 -1.87 -3.33 25.57
CA PRO A 219 -3.15 -3.05 26.18
C PRO A 219 -4.27 -3.86 25.52
N TYR A 220 -5.32 -4.14 26.28
CA TYR A 220 -6.52 -4.87 25.83
C TYR A 220 -7.71 -3.89 25.85
N HIS A 221 -8.89 -4.31 25.35
CA HIS A 221 -10.11 -3.48 25.20
C HIS A 221 -10.22 -2.66 23.89
N TYR A 222 -9.53 -3.07 22.82
CA TYR A 222 -9.83 -2.58 21.46
C TYR A 222 -11.09 -3.25 20.90
N LEU A 223 -12.01 -2.49 20.31
CA LEU A 223 -13.18 -3.02 19.59
C LEU A 223 -13.07 -2.72 18.09
N LEU A 224 -13.25 -3.75 17.25
CA LEU A 224 -13.20 -3.61 15.78
C LEU A 224 -14.31 -2.68 15.26
N TYR A 225 -15.53 -2.91 15.71
CA TYR A 225 -16.70 -2.07 15.42
C TYR A 225 -17.31 -1.53 16.71
N SER A 226 -18.05 -0.43 16.62
CA SER A 226 -18.76 0.18 17.75
C SER A 226 -19.75 -0.78 18.43
N TYR A 227 -20.29 -1.75 17.69
CA TYR A 227 -21.21 -2.78 18.16
C TYR A 227 -20.54 -4.12 18.49
N SER A 228 -19.21 -4.25 18.32
CA SER A 228 -18.48 -5.46 18.72
C SER A 228 -18.58 -5.67 20.22
N THR A 229 -18.70 -6.92 20.64
CA THR A 229 -18.63 -7.33 22.05
C THR A 229 -17.34 -8.11 22.37
N ASP A 230 -16.57 -8.47 21.33
CA ASP A 230 -15.26 -9.10 21.44
C ASP A 230 -14.15 -8.04 21.48
N GLU A 231 -13.69 -7.76 22.69
CA GLU A 231 -12.49 -6.95 22.91
C GLU A 231 -11.23 -7.68 22.43
N ARG A 232 -10.25 -6.89 21.97
CA ARG A 232 -9.01 -7.38 21.35
C ARG A 232 -7.79 -6.69 21.98
N PHE A 233 -6.62 -7.28 21.78
CA PHE A 233 -5.36 -6.59 22.05
C PHE A 233 -5.12 -5.47 21.03
N TYR A 234 -4.52 -4.38 21.50
CA TYR A 234 -3.98 -3.34 20.63
C TYR A 234 -2.76 -3.84 19.84
N SER A 235 -2.41 -3.13 18.77
CA SER A 235 -1.33 -3.53 17.86
C SER A 235 0.06 -3.17 18.39
N LEU A 236 1.12 -3.56 17.68
CA LEU A 236 2.46 -3.07 17.96
C LEU A 236 2.55 -1.54 17.76
N ILE A 237 2.00 -1.03 16.65
CA ILE A 237 1.92 0.41 16.37
C ILE A 237 0.46 0.83 16.27
N ASN A 238 0.09 1.87 17.01
CA ASN A 238 -1.29 2.33 17.11
C ASN A 238 -1.39 3.83 16.85
N ALA A 239 -2.49 4.26 16.26
CA ALA A 239 -2.98 5.63 16.42
C ALA A 239 -4.50 5.60 16.45
N GLN A 240 -5.09 6.17 17.48
CA GLN A 240 -6.54 6.34 17.55
C GLN A 240 -6.86 7.60 18.33
N ALA A 241 -7.95 8.26 17.93
CA ALA A 241 -8.60 9.25 18.77
C ALA A 241 -10.02 8.78 19.14
N PRO A 242 -10.55 9.19 20.30
CA PRO A 242 -11.89 8.82 20.74
C PRO A 242 -12.99 9.23 19.76
N ASP A 243 -12.77 10.29 18.97
CA ASP A 243 -13.73 10.82 18.00
C ASP A 243 -13.61 10.22 16.60
N HIS A 244 -12.63 9.33 16.38
CA HIS A 244 -12.34 8.70 15.09
C HIS A 244 -12.20 9.70 13.92
N GLY A 245 -11.59 10.86 14.16
CA GLY A 245 -11.35 11.83 13.09
C GLY A 245 -10.36 12.95 13.40
N SER A 246 -9.96 13.16 14.66
CA SER A 246 -9.05 14.26 15.03
C SER A 246 -7.58 14.01 14.71
N LEU A 247 -7.19 12.77 14.38
CA LEU A 247 -5.81 12.47 14.01
C LEU A 247 -5.54 12.81 12.55
N ALA A 248 -4.37 13.37 12.26
CA ALA A 248 -4.00 13.67 10.89
C ALA A 248 -2.49 13.65 10.64
N ASN A 249 -2.12 13.47 9.38
CA ASN A 249 -0.76 13.63 8.89
C ASN A 249 0.26 12.70 9.59
N ILE A 250 -0.01 11.39 9.54
CA ILE A 250 0.87 10.37 10.12
C ILE A 250 1.62 9.64 9.00
N ARG A 251 2.95 9.56 9.12
CA ARG A 251 3.80 8.81 8.20
C ARG A 251 4.55 7.70 8.94
N ILE A 252 4.59 6.50 8.38
CA ILE A 252 5.45 5.38 8.83
C ILE A 252 6.30 4.96 7.64
N ILE A 253 7.61 5.18 7.73
CA ILE A 253 8.51 5.06 6.57
C ILE A 253 9.83 4.35 6.92
N GLY A 254 10.67 4.16 5.91
CA GLY A 254 12.08 3.80 6.07
C GLY A 254 12.36 2.38 5.59
N ALA A 255 13.64 2.04 5.35
CA ALA A 255 14.03 0.77 4.72
C ALA A 255 14.24 -0.39 5.71
N GLY A 256 13.88 -0.22 6.98
CA GLY A 256 14.01 -1.26 8.01
C GLY A 256 12.79 -2.17 8.12
N THR A 257 12.77 -2.96 9.19
CA THR A 257 11.79 -4.02 9.40
C THR A 257 10.90 -3.74 10.61
N ILE A 258 9.60 -3.99 10.47
CA ILE A 258 8.65 -4.06 11.59
C ILE A 258 8.24 -5.53 11.73
N ASP A 259 8.65 -6.16 12.83
CA ASP A 259 8.44 -7.58 13.12
C ASP A 259 7.46 -7.76 14.26
N GLY A 260 6.32 -8.40 14.01
CA GLY A 260 5.26 -8.60 15.01
C GLY A 260 5.55 -9.67 16.04
N ASN A 261 6.62 -10.46 15.86
CA ASN A 261 6.99 -11.59 16.71
C ASN A 261 5.82 -12.56 16.98
N GLY A 262 4.96 -12.75 15.98
CA GLY A 262 3.73 -13.52 16.11
C GLY A 262 3.95 -15.02 16.14
N TRP A 263 4.84 -15.51 15.28
CA TRP A 263 4.96 -16.90 14.89
C TRP A 263 6.40 -17.33 14.73
N ARG A 264 6.64 -18.63 14.90
CA ARG A 264 7.92 -19.24 14.58
C ARG A 264 8.15 -19.24 13.06
N GLN A 265 9.29 -18.70 12.63
CA GLN A 265 9.80 -18.90 11.28
C GLN A 265 10.32 -20.35 11.12
N ILE A 266 9.91 -21.04 10.05
CA ILE A 266 10.29 -22.44 9.78
C ILE A 266 11.27 -22.58 8.62
N GLY A 267 11.59 -21.49 7.94
CA GLY A 267 12.56 -21.44 6.87
C GLY A 267 12.45 -20.16 6.06
N VAL A 268 12.94 -20.24 4.83
CA VAL A 268 12.81 -19.23 3.79
C VAL A 268 12.35 -19.90 2.51
N ASP A 269 11.87 -19.12 1.56
CA ASP A 269 11.52 -19.67 0.26
C ASP A 269 12.77 -20.25 -0.44
N PRO A 270 12.72 -21.49 -0.97
CA PRO A 270 13.89 -22.12 -1.59
C PRO A 270 14.42 -21.41 -2.83
N GLN A 271 13.57 -20.65 -3.53
CA GLN A 271 13.90 -19.93 -4.76
C GLN A 271 14.18 -18.45 -4.51
N GLN A 272 13.63 -17.90 -3.41
CA GLN A 272 13.79 -16.51 -2.98
C GLN A 272 14.15 -16.45 -1.48
N PRO A 273 15.40 -16.76 -1.09
CA PRO A 273 15.80 -16.89 0.32
C PRO A 273 15.61 -15.63 1.17
N GLU A 274 15.39 -14.47 0.56
CA GLU A 274 15.01 -13.23 1.23
C GLU A 274 13.54 -13.19 1.72
N LEU A 275 12.73 -14.17 1.34
CA LEU A 275 11.33 -14.31 1.78
C LEU A 275 11.24 -15.33 2.94
N PRO A 276 10.90 -14.90 4.16
CA PRO A 276 10.70 -15.79 5.29
C PRO A 276 9.43 -16.64 5.10
N VAL A 277 9.47 -17.87 5.63
CA VAL A 277 8.28 -18.74 5.71
C VAL A 277 7.95 -18.98 7.19
N TYR A 278 6.77 -18.54 7.61
CA TYR A 278 6.23 -18.73 8.96
C TYR A 278 5.40 -20.02 9.07
N ALA A 279 5.35 -20.57 10.29
CA ALA A 279 4.59 -21.78 10.57
C ALA A 279 3.08 -21.56 10.32
N ALA A 280 2.51 -22.32 9.39
CA ALA A 280 1.08 -22.29 9.08
C ALA A 280 0.24 -22.96 10.19
N ALA A 281 -0.63 -22.18 10.83
CA ALA A 281 -1.44 -22.67 11.93
C ALA A 281 -2.57 -23.60 11.48
N LYS A 282 -2.74 -24.71 12.20
CA LYS A 282 -3.89 -25.61 12.07
C LYS A 282 -4.58 -25.70 13.42
N ASN A 283 -5.54 -24.81 13.62
CA ASN A 283 -6.22 -24.62 14.90
C ASN A 283 -7.36 -25.63 15.12
N SER A 284 -7.04 -26.91 14.99
CA SER A 284 -7.95 -28.02 15.23
C SER A 284 -7.47 -28.89 16.40
N THR A 285 -8.43 -29.49 17.08
CA THR A 285 -8.21 -30.52 18.09
C THR A 285 -8.55 -31.88 17.46
N ASN A 286 -7.68 -32.86 17.65
CA ASN A 286 -7.88 -34.23 17.20
C ASN A 286 -8.99 -34.90 18.04
N LYS A 287 -9.52 -36.03 17.55
CA LYS A 287 -10.60 -36.78 18.23
C LYS A 287 -10.23 -37.27 19.62
N ASP A 288 -8.93 -37.49 19.87
CA ASP A 288 -8.39 -37.92 21.17
C ASP A 288 -8.15 -36.75 22.15
N GLY A 289 -8.51 -35.52 21.76
CA GLY A 289 -8.31 -34.31 22.56
C GLY A 289 -6.91 -33.69 22.41
N SER A 290 -5.99 -34.32 21.68
CA SER A 290 -4.67 -33.73 21.41
C SER A 290 -4.78 -32.56 20.43
N LEU A 291 -3.95 -31.53 20.65
CA LEU A 291 -3.85 -30.41 19.71
C LEU A 291 -3.07 -30.84 18.47
N ASN A 292 -3.45 -30.31 17.30
CA ASN A 292 -2.63 -30.45 16.10
C ASN A 292 -1.17 -29.99 16.39
N PRO A 293 -0.13 -30.64 15.86
CA PRO A 293 1.25 -30.17 16.02
C PRO A 293 1.46 -28.72 15.55
N ASN A 294 0.68 -28.26 14.57
CA ASN A 294 0.68 -26.89 14.06
C ASN A 294 -0.40 -26.00 14.71
N HIS A 295 -1.00 -26.42 15.82
CA HIS A 295 -1.92 -25.56 16.57
C HIS A 295 -1.18 -24.32 17.09
N VAL A 296 -1.82 -23.15 17.13
CA VAL A 296 -1.18 -21.89 17.61
C VAL A 296 -0.50 -22.04 18.98
N LEU A 297 -1.07 -22.84 19.88
CA LEU A 297 -0.50 -23.13 21.20
C LEU A 297 0.85 -23.89 21.16
N ASN A 298 1.20 -24.47 20.02
CA ASN A 298 2.45 -25.20 19.78
C ASN A 298 3.47 -24.40 18.95
N ILE A 299 3.02 -23.51 18.06
CA ILE A 299 3.90 -22.84 17.07
C ILE A 299 3.95 -21.31 17.16
N GLY A 300 3.00 -20.69 17.89
CA GLY A 300 2.94 -19.25 18.07
C GLY A 300 3.96 -18.76 19.09
N ILE A 301 4.34 -17.49 18.95
CA ILE A 301 5.14 -16.73 19.92
C ILE A 301 4.20 -15.75 20.64
N LEU A 302 4.06 -14.51 20.18
CA LEU A 302 3.07 -13.58 20.73
C LEU A 302 1.64 -14.09 20.50
N ALA A 303 1.38 -14.69 19.33
CA ALA A 303 0.07 -15.27 19.01
C ALA A 303 -0.34 -16.34 20.04
N LYS A 304 0.61 -17.17 20.49
CA LYS A 304 0.36 -18.16 21.55
C LYS A 304 0.09 -17.48 22.89
N ALA A 305 0.97 -16.57 23.29
CA ALA A 305 0.92 -15.96 24.62
C ALA A 305 -0.38 -15.19 24.85
N GLN A 306 -0.86 -14.47 23.83
CA GLN A 306 -2.14 -13.75 23.89
C GLN A 306 -3.35 -14.69 23.94
N VAL A 307 -3.35 -15.76 23.14
CA VAL A 307 -4.42 -16.76 23.17
C VAL A 307 -4.51 -17.42 24.54
N MET A 308 -3.38 -17.85 25.10
CA MET A 308 -3.33 -18.48 26.42
C MET A 308 -3.85 -17.53 27.51
N LYS A 309 -3.38 -16.29 27.53
CA LYS A 309 -3.82 -15.29 28.52
C LYS A 309 -5.33 -15.09 28.52
N LEU A 310 -5.97 -15.07 27.35
CA LEU A 310 -7.42 -14.94 27.24
C LEU A 310 -8.17 -16.22 27.61
N MET A 311 -7.60 -17.40 27.33
CA MET A 311 -8.17 -18.67 27.78
C MET A 311 -8.14 -18.78 29.31
N ASP A 312 -7.11 -18.24 29.96
CA ASP A 312 -6.99 -18.21 31.43
C ASP A 312 -8.08 -17.33 32.10
N THR A 313 -8.69 -16.40 31.36
CA THR A 313 -9.88 -15.65 31.82
C THR A 313 -11.20 -16.40 31.63
N GLY A 314 -11.15 -17.64 31.14
CA GLY A 314 -12.32 -18.49 30.88
C GLY A 314 -12.88 -18.39 29.46
N LEU A 315 -12.23 -17.70 28.53
CA LEU A 315 -12.67 -17.68 27.13
C LEU A 315 -12.37 -19.02 26.44
N THR A 316 -13.27 -19.45 25.57
CA THR A 316 -12.99 -20.58 24.68
C THR A 316 -11.85 -20.24 23.72
N PHE A 317 -11.13 -21.26 23.23
CA PHE A 317 -10.11 -21.06 22.19
C PHE A 317 -10.67 -20.30 20.98
N LYS A 318 -11.87 -20.65 20.49
CA LYS A 318 -12.53 -19.99 19.36
C LYS A 318 -12.75 -18.48 19.62
N SER A 319 -13.05 -18.11 20.86
CA SER A 319 -13.25 -16.71 21.25
C SER A 319 -11.94 -15.96 21.48
N ALA A 320 -10.90 -16.63 21.99
CA ALA A 320 -9.59 -16.05 22.26
C ALA A 320 -8.76 -15.82 20.98
N TYR A 321 -8.80 -16.78 20.05
CA TYR A 321 -7.98 -16.79 18.84
C TYR A 321 -8.02 -15.52 17.97
N PRO A 322 -9.19 -14.92 17.64
CA PRO A 322 -9.25 -13.74 16.78
C PRO A 322 -8.86 -12.43 17.48
N ARG A 323 -8.51 -12.46 18.78
CA ARG A 323 -8.26 -11.27 19.60
C ARG A 323 -6.78 -10.89 19.72
N ARG A 324 -5.91 -11.58 18.99
CA ARG A 324 -4.45 -11.33 18.91
C ARG A 324 -4.15 -9.95 18.34
N SER A 325 -2.99 -9.40 18.67
CA SER A 325 -2.52 -8.10 18.17
C SER A 325 -2.28 -8.12 16.67
N ASN A 326 -2.72 -7.05 15.99
CA ASN A 326 -2.25 -6.75 14.64
C ASN A 326 -0.84 -6.12 14.70
N LEU A 327 -0.17 -5.98 13.55
CA LEU A 327 1.12 -5.29 13.50
C LEU A 327 0.93 -3.77 13.63
N ILE A 328 0.04 -3.18 12.82
CA ILE A 328 -0.26 -1.76 12.81
C ILE A 328 -1.77 -1.57 12.76
N THR A 329 -2.34 -0.75 13.65
CA THR A 329 -3.74 -0.31 13.56
C THR A 329 -3.83 1.21 13.68
N LEU A 330 -4.25 1.87 12.60
CA LEU A 330 -4.59 3.28 12.62
C LEU A 330 -6.10 3.44 12.50
N ARG A 331 -6.69 4.26 13.38
CA ARG A 331 -8.13 4.50 13.44
C ARG A 331 -8.46 5.98 13.46
N GLY A 332 -9.30 6.43 12.54
CA GLY A 332 -9.78 7.81 12.48
C GLY A 332 -8.69 8.82 12.10
N VAL A 333 -7.78 8.43 11.19
CA VAL A 333 -6.66 9.29 10.77
C VAL A 333 -6.92 9.85 9.38
N ASN A 334 -6.83 11.18 9.24
CA ASN A 334 -6.88 11.89 7.97
C ASN A 334 -5.46 12.12 7.42
N ASN A 335 -5.19 11.63 6.22
CA ASN A 335 -3.87 11.63 5.58
C ASN A 335 -2.88 10.69 6.29
N VAL A 336 -2.62 9.56 5.65
CA VAL A 336 -1.68 8.54 6.13
C VAL A 336 -0.73 8.16 5.00
N TYR A 337 0.55 7.97 5.33
CA TYR A 337 1.53 7.44 4.38
C TYR A 337 2.38 6.33 4.99
N TYR A 338 2.34 5.16 4.37
CA TYR A 338 3.21 4.04 4.65
C TYR A 338 4.22 3.90 3.51
N GLY A 339 5.53 3.87 3.81
CA GLY A 339 6.57 4.00 2.78
C GLY A 339 7.84 3.18 3.01
N GLY A 340 8.14 2.22 2.14
CA GLY A 340 9.49 1.62 2.02
C GLY A 340 9.89 0.54 3.04
N PHE A 341 9.14 0.36 4.13
CA PHE A 341 9.52 -0.60 5.18
C PHE A 341 9.14 -2.03 4.81
N THR A 342 9.74 -2.99 5.52
CA THR A 342 9.36 -4.40 5.45
C THR A 342 8.51 -4.77 6.66
N ALA A 343 7.34 -5.35 6.43
CA ALA A 343 6.44 -5.86 7.46
C ALA A 343 6.51 -7.38 7.51
N VAL A 344 6.77 -7.94 8.70
CA VAL A 344 6.93 -9.38 8.90
C VAL A 344 6.23 -9.87 10.15
N ASN A 345 5.91 -11.17 10.14
CA ASN A 345 5.54 -11.95 11.32
C ASN A 345 4.43 -11.36 12.23
N PRO A 346 3.31 -10.87 11.68
CA PRO A 346 2.24 -10.32 12.51
C PRO A 346 1.61 -11.43 13.38
N ALA A 347 1.24 -11.11 14.63
CA ALA A 347 0.49 -12.04 15.47
C ALA A 347 -0.96 -12.22 15.00
N ASN A 348 -1.50 -11.31 14.20
CA ASN A 348 -2.80 -11.37 13.52
C ASN A 348 -2.68 -10.64 12.16
N HIS A 349 -3.50 -9.63 11.87
CA HIS A 349 -3.42 -8.83 10.63
C HIS A 349 -2.18 -7.93 10.60
N THR A 350 -1.73 -7.51 9.41
CA THR A 350 -0.54 -6.66 9.28
C THR A 350 -0.88 -5.18 9.40
N VAL A 351 -1.37 -4.51 8.36
CA VAL A 351 -1.69 -3.07 8.38
C VAL A 351 -3.20 -2.87 8.34
N VAL A 352 -3.79 -2.37 9.43
CA VAL A 352 -5.23 -2.18 9.56
C VAL A 352 -5.57 -0.69 9.63
N ASN A 353 -6.41 -0.22 8.71
CA ASN A 353 -6.88 1.16 8.64
C ASN A 353 -8.39 1.20 8.84
N ILE A 354 -8.85 1.88 9.89
CA ILE A 354 -10.28 1.93 10.27
C ILE A 354 -10.74 3.38 10.30
N HIS A 355 -11.77 3.74 9.54
CA HIS A 355 -12.22 5.14 9.38
C HIS A 355 -11.07 6.11 9.02
N CYS A 356 -10.05 5.62 8.31
CA CYS A 356 -8.96 6.47 7.84
C CYS A 356 -9.29 7.01 6.44
N ASN A 357 -8.90 8.26 6.19
CA ASN A 357 -9.10 8.91 4.91
C ASN A 357 -7.77 9.31 4.29
N ASN A 358 -7.69 9.30 2.97
CA ASN A 358 -6.50 9.68 2.20
C ASN A 358 -5.26 8.87 2.63
N VAL A 359 -5.35 7.55 2.53
CA VAL A 359 -4.29 6.61 2.89
C VAL A 359 -3.45 6.28 1.66
N THR A 360 -2.13 6.39 1.77
CA THR A 360 -1.19 5.95 0.73
C THR A 360 -0.28 4.85 1.29
N VAL A 361 -0.17 3.73 0.57
CA VAL A 361 0.75 2.63 0.87
C VAL A 361 1.68 2.43 -0.32
N ALA A 362 2.95 2.79 -0.16
CA ALA A 362 3.90 2.89 -1.26
C ALA A 362 5.20 2.13 -0.97
N GLY A 363 5.53 1.13 -1.78
CA GLY A 363 6.84 0.46 -1.68
C GLY A 363 7.06 -0.34 -0.40
N VAL A 364 6.00 -0.81 0.26
CA VAL A 364 6.09 -1.69 1.43
C VAL A 364 6.29 -3.14 0.97
N MET A 365 7.17 -3.86 1.66
CA MET A 365 7.37 -5.29 1.49
C MET A 365 6.56 -6.05 2.56
N PHE A 366 5.45 -6.67 2.18
CA PHE A 366 4.69 -7.55 3.07
C PHE A 366 5.21 -8.97 2.93
N LYS A 367 5.92 -9.44 3.95
CA LYS A 367 6.57 -10.76 3.99
C LYS A 367 6.03 -11.54 5.17
N THR A 368 4.78 -12.00 5.06
CA THR A 368 4.02 -12.60 6.16
C THR A 368 3.54 -14.02 5.88
N PHE A 369 3.90 -14.61 4.74
CA PHE A 369 3.58 -16.00 4.41
C PHE A 369 4.20 -16.99 5.42
N GLN A 370 3.50 -17.89 6.12
CA GLN A 370 2.06 -18.22 6.13
C GLN A 370 1.40 -17.90 7.49
N CYS A 371 1.65 -16.73 8.06
CA CYS A 371 1.01 -16.27 9.28
C CYS A 371 -0.52 -16.31 9.11
N ASN A 372 -1.22 -17.11 9.93
CA ASN A 372 -2.67 -17.25 9.82
C ASN A 372 -3.38 -15.95 10.20
N ASN A 373 -4.27 -15.44 9.33
CA ASN A 373 -4.86 -14.09 9.35
C ASN A 373 -3.84 -12.96 9.11
N GLY A 374 -2.69 -13.27 8.51
CA GLY A 374 -1.61 -12.33 8.22
C GLY A 374 -1.84 -11.53 6.95
N ASP A 375 -3.01 -10.90 6.82
CA ASP A 375 -3.40 -10.05 5.70
C ASP A 375 -2.39 -8.92 5.50
N GLY A 376 -2.14 -8.48 4.27
CA GLY A 376 -1.25 -7.35 4.00
C GLY A 376 -1.85 -6.02 4.49
N ILE A 377 -2.94 -5.60 3.85
CA ILE A 377 -3.64 -4.34 4.17
C ILE A 377 -5.13 -4.63 4.40
N GLU A 378 -5.67 -4.20 5.53
CA GLU A 378 -7.11 -4.06 5.74
C GLU A 378 -7.54 -2.60 5.65
N PHE A 379 -8.61 -2.34 4.91
CA PHE A 379 -9.23 -1.03 4.78
C PHE A 379 -10.71 -1.08 5.15
N ILE A 380 -11.06 -0.43 6.25
CA ILE A 380 -12.33 -0.59 6.94
C ILE A 380 -13.01 0.77 7.13
N HIS A 381 -14.20 0.95 6.56
CA HIS A 381 -15.00 2.18 6.61
C HIS A 381 -14.21 3.46 6.22
N GLY A 382 -13.20 3.33 5.36
CA GLY A 382 -12.32 4.43 4.96
C GLY A 382 -12.68 5.03 3.61
N ASN A 383 -12.16 6.22 3.32
CA ASN A 383 -12.33 6.91 2.04
C ASN A 383 -11.00 7.39 1.46
N GLY A 384 -10.66 6.91 0.26
CA GLY A 384 -9.43 7.33 -0.42
C GLY A 384 -8.25 6.46 0.01
N LEU A 385 -7.98 5.40 -0.75
CA LEU A 385 -6.82 4.53 -0.58
C LEU A 385 -6.02 4.49 -1.88
N THR A 386 -4.70 4.67 -1.81
CA THR A 386 -3.78 4.58 -2.95
C THR A 386 -2.66 3.60 -2.63
N VAL A 387 -2.57 2.49 -3.36
CA VAL A 387 -1.63 1.39 -3.09
C VAL A 387 -0.78 1.11 -4.31
N PHE A 388 0.54 1.34 -4.22
CA PHE A 388 1.43 1.11 -5.35
C PHE A 388 2.86 0.72 -4.97
N ASN A 389 3.56 0.06 -5.89
CA ASN A 389 4.94 -0.41 -5.72
C ASN A 389 5.16 -1.41 -4.59
N ASN A 390 4.12 -1.98 -4.00
CA ASN A 390 4.25 -2.91 -2.89
C ASN A 390 4.50 -4.34 -3.41
N VAL A 391 5.18 -5.15 -2.59
CA VAL A 391 5.30 -6.59 -2.80
C VAL A 391 4.50 -7.30 -1.72
N PHE A 392 3.58 -8.17 -2.13
CA PHE A 392 2.75 -8.97 -1.23
C PHE A 392 3.16 -10.43 -1.31
N ASP A 393 3.70 -10.95 -0.21
CA ASP A 393 3.89 -12.38 0.04
C ASP A 393 3.28 -12.68 1.42
N THR A 394 1.96 -12.85 1.41
CA THR A 394 1.13 -12.73 2.62
C THR A 394 0.56 -14.07 3.09
N GLY A 395 0.31 -14.17 4.39
CA GLY A 395 -0.26 -15.37 5.00
C GLY A 395 -1.78 -15.51 4.87
N ASP A 396 -2.47 -14.43 4.48
CA ASP A 396 -3.90 -14.39 4.20
C ASP A 396 -4.17 -13.51 2.96
N ASP A 397 -5.26 -12.75 2.90
CA ASP A 397 -5.53 -11.79 1.82
C ASP A 397 -4.40 -10.74 1.68
N CYS A 398 -3.97 -10.45 0.45
CA CYS A 398 -2.97 -9.39 0.22
C CYS A 398 -3.56 -8.03 0.59
N MET A 399 -4.78 -7.77 0.11
CA MET A 399 -5.57 -6.60 0.44
C MET A 399 -7.02 -7.00 0.70
N ASN A 400 -7.54 -6.62 1.85
CA ASN A 400 -8.90 -6.88 2.29
C ASN A 400 -9.66 -5.57 2.53
N PHE A 401 -10.86 -5.47 1.96
CA PHE A 401 -11.81 -4.40 2.21
C PHE A 401 -12.94 -4.90 3.10
N ALA A 402 -13.24 -4.15 4.16
CA ALA A 402 -14.37 -4.44 5.04
C ALA A 402 -15.22 -3.18 5.27
N ALA A 403 -16.48 -3.36 5.56
CA ALA A 403 -17.49 -2.32 5.72
C ALA A 403 -18.56 -2.75 6.74
N GLY A 404 -18.14 -3.44 7.80
CA GLY A 404 -19.02 -3.84 8.90
C GLY A 404 -19.92 -5.04 8.59
N LEU A 405 -20.70 -5.43 9.59
CA LEU A 405 -21.54 -6.62 9.60
C LEU A 405 -22.98 -6.29 10.03
N GLY A 406 -23.93 -6.86 9.29
CA GLY A 406 -25.35 -6.84 9.62
C GLY A 406 -25.98 -5.44 9.66
N ALA A 407 -27.21 -5.37 10.16
CA ALA A 407 -28.03 -4.15 10.17
C ALA A 407 -27.39 -3.00 10.97
N ALA A 408 -26.59 -3.31 12.00
CA ALA A 408 -25.92 -2.30 12.83
C ALA A 408 -24.93 -1.43 12.04
N SER A 409 -24.36 -1.95 10.95
CA SER A 409 -23.37 -1.25 10.13
C SER A 409 -23.94 -0.46 8.98
N GLN A 410 -25.23 -0.60 8.64
CA GLN A 410 -25.80 0.03 7.44
C GLN A 410 -25.74 1.56 7.45
N LYS A 411 -25.49 2.17 8.62
CA LYS A 411 -25.35 3.62 8.81
C LYS A 411 -23.90 4.10 8.84
N GLU A 412 -22.95 3.17 8.87
CA GLU A 412 -21.53 3.49 8.82
C GLU A 412 -21.13 3.93 7.42
N THR A 413 -19.94 4.53 7.29
CA THR A 413 -19.40 4.93 5.99
C THR A 413 -18.96 3.72 5.18
N ALA A 414 -19.20 3.74 3.87
CA ALA A 414 -18.65 2.73 2.97
C ALA A 414 -17.11 2.71 3.00
N SER A 415 -16.51 1.55 2.71
CA SER A 415 -15.11 1.49 2.27
C SER A 415 -15.05 1.81 0.79
N GLN A 416 -14.45 2.95 0.44
CA GLN A 416 -14.57 3.48 -0.91
C GLN A 416 -13.36 4.23 -1.43
N ASN A 417 -13.35 4.44 -2.75
CA ASN A 417 -12.37 5.24 -3.48
C ASN A 417 -10.95 4.71 -3.33
N ALA A 418 -10.74 3.46 -3.73
CA ALA A 418 -9.42 2.83 -3.72
C ALA A 418 -8.84 2.71 -5.13
N TRP A 419 -7.55 3.01 -5.25
CA TRP A 419 -6.77 2.88 -6.48
C TRP A 419 -5.50 2.09 -6.22
N ILE A 420 -5.38 0.94 -6.89
CA ILE A 420 -4.38 -0.09 -6.63
C ILE A 420 -3.68 -0.41 -7.95
N PHE A 421 -2.39 -0.13 -8.03
CA PHE A 421 -1.63 -0.26 -9.27
C PHE A 421 -0.13 -0.43 -9.06
N ASN A 422 0.61 -0.96 -10.03
CA ASN A 422 2.06 -1.18 -9.95
C ASN A 422 2.50 -2.04 -8.74
N ASN A 423 1.67 -2.99 -8.29
CA ASN A 423 2.01 -3.88 -7.17
C ASN A 423 2.38 -5.26 -7.68
N TYR A 424 3.22 -5.99 -6.94
CA TYR A 424 3.48 -7.40 -7.21
C TYR A 424 2.82 -8.27 -6.14
N PHE A 425 1.83 -9.05 -6.55
CA PHE A 425 1.14 -10.01 -5.69
C PHE A 425 1.72 -11.41 -5.93
N ARG A 426 2.37 -11.98 -4.91
CA ARG A 426 2.96 -13.32 -4.93
C ARG A 426 2.00 -14.32 -4.29
N HIS A 427 2.26 -14.76 -3.06
CA HIS A 427 1.30 -15.55 -2.29
C HIS A 427 0.30 -14.65 -1.54
N GLY A 428 -0.90 -15.20 -1.37
CA GLY A 428 -1.98 -14.65 -0.57
C GLY A 428 -3.28 -15.36 -0.93
N HIS A 429 -4.32 -15.16 -0.13
CA HIS A 429 -5.65 -15.76 -0.37
C HIS A 429 -6.45 -15.01 -1.45
N GLY A 430 -6.07 -13.75 -1.73
CA GLY A 430 -6.55 -12.97 -2.86
C GLY A 430 -5.77 -11.66 -2.98
N ALA A 431 -5.53 -11.20 -4.22
CA ALA A 431 -4.80 -9.95 -4.46
C ALA A 431 -5.60 -8.72 -3.99
N ILE A 432 -6.86 -8.63 -4.41
CA ILE A 432 -7.82 -7.58 -4.04
C ILE A 432 -9.10 -8.27 -3.62
N VAL A 433 -9.44 -8.16 -2.33
CA VAL A 433 -10.57 -8.88 -1.74
C VAL A 433 -11.59 -7.87 -1.24
N ALA A 434 -12.74 -7.82 -1.91
CA ALA A 434 -13.95 -7.24 -1.33
C ALA A 434 -14.47 -8.24 -0.30
N GLY A 435 -14.05 -8.05 0.96
CA GLY A 435 -14.13 -9.02 2.04
C GLY A 435 -15.55 -9.38 2.45
N SER A 436 -15.64 -10.27 3.44
CA SER A 436 -16.93 -10.80 3.90
C SER A 436 -17.79 -9.80 4.70
N HIS A 437 -17.17 -8.74 5.23
CA HIS A 437 -17.84 -7.69 6.00
C HIS A 437 -18.31 -6.58 5.04
N THR A 438 -19.54 -6.62 4.53
CA THR A 438 -19.98 -5.77 3.41
C THR A 438 -21.13 -4.83 3.72
N ALA A 439 -21.57 -4.74 4.97
CA ALA A 439 -22.88 -4.19 5.31
C ALA A 439 -23.07 -2.70 4.97
N ALA A 440 -22.01 -1.89 5.05
CA ALA A 440 -22.01 -0.46 4.73
C ALA A 440 -21.54 -0.16 3.30
N TRP A 441 -21.40 -1.19 2.45
CA TRP A 441 -20.86 -1.16 1.09
C TRP A 441 -19.32 -1.07 0.99
N ILE A 442 -18.82 -1.78 -0.02
CA ILE A 442 -17.46 -1.66 -0.55
C ILE A 442 -17.63 -1.26 -2.02
N GLU A 443 -17.13 -0.09 -2.40
CA GLU A 443 -17.43 0.48 -3.71
C GLU A 443 -16.30 1.34 -4.26
N GLN A 444 -16.32 1.60 -5.58
CA GLN A 444 -15.35 2.49 -6.24
C GLN A 444 -13.89 2.02 -6.02
N ILE A 445 -13.65 0.72 -6.24
CA ILE A 445 -12.35 0.08 -6.15
C ILE A 445 -11.82 -0.17 -7.56
N LEU A 446 -10.68 0.46 -7.90
CA LEU A 446 -9.99 0.27 -9.16
C LEU A 446 -8.65 -0.43 -8.91
N GLY A 447 -8.55 -1.68 -9.34
CA GLY A 447 -7.28 -2.40 -9.50
C GLY A 447 -6.89 -2.43 -10.96
N GLU A 448 -5.72 -1.93 -11.30
CA GLU A 448 -5.17 -1.93 -12.65
C GLU A 448 -3.65 -1.98 -12.62
N ASP A 449 -3.02 -2.53 -13.66
CA ASP A 449 -1.56 -2.68 -13.73
C ASP A 449 -0.94 -3.33 -12.47
#